data_AF-A0A7C0WS25-F1
#
_entry.id   AF-A0A7C0WS25-F1
#
_cell.length_a   1.000
_cell.length_b   1.000
_cell.length_c   1.000
_cell.angle_alpha   90.00
_cell.angle_beta   90.00
_cell.angle_gamma   90.00
#
_symmetry.space_group_name_H-M   'P 1'
#
loop_
_entity.id
_entity.type
_entity.pdbx_description
1 polymer ?
#
loop_
_entity_poly.entity_id
_entity_poly.type
_entity_poly.pdbx_seq_one_letter_code
_entity_poly.pdbx_strand_id
1 'polypeptide(L)' 'MKQIVLNIKDDSKISVVRNFFKTINFIEVIPETEEAEEKGEGNFEDLFGLWKDRDISIDDIRAKAWARK' A
#
# COMPACT_ATOMS: atom_id res chain seq x y z
N MET A 1 16.08 -27.09 -7.92
CA MET A 1 15.30 -26.00 -8.52
C MET A 1 16.22 -25.19 -9.43
N LYS A 2 15.76 -24.78 -10.60
CA LYS A 2 16.56 -23.95 -11.53
C LYS A 2 15.81 -22.63 -11.72
N GLN A 3 16.50 -21.51 -11.52
CA GLN A 3 15.91 -20.17 -11.59
C GLN A 3 16.63 -19.37 -12.67
N ILE A 4 15.87 -18.52 -13.37
CA ILE A 4 16.38 -17.53 -14.31
C ILE A 4 15.96 -16.17 -13.78
N VAL A 5 16.94 -15.27 -13.58
CA VAL A 5 16.69 -13.88 -13.18
C VAL A 5 16.86 -13.00 -14.42
N LEU A 6 15.82 -12.23 -14.75
CA LEU A 6 15.79 -11.33 -15.90
C LEU A 6 15.76 -9.89 -15.40
N ASN A 7 16.77 -9.12 -15.74
CA ASN A 7 16.77 -7.68 -15.49
C ASN A 7 16.21 -6.95 -16.72
N ILE A 8 15.01 -6.39 -16.59
CA ILE A 8 14.31 -5.69 -17.67
C ILE A 8 14.61 -4.20 -17.51
N LYS A 9 15.32 -3.60 -18.48
CA LYS A 9 15.70 -2.17 -18.44
C LYS A 9 14.54 -1.18 -18.59
N ASP A 10 13.37 -1.66 -18.99
CA ASP A 10 12.20 -0.85 -19.34
C ASP A 10 10.97 -1.40 -18.63
N ASP A 11 10.58 -0.72 -17.56
CA ASP A 11 9.51 -1.18 -16.67
C ASP A 11 8.17 -1.31 -17.37
N SER A 12 7.94 -0.51 -18.42
CA SER A 12 6.70 -0.58 -19.21
C SER A 12 6.50 -1.94 -19.88
N LYS A 13 7.60 -2.65 -20.17
CA LYS A 13 7.61 -3.95 -20.85
C LYS A 13 7.52 -5.14 -19.91
N ILE A 14 7.62 -4.93 -18.59
CA ILE A 14 7.51 -6.00 -17.58
C ILE A 14 6.19 -6.75 -17.72
N SER A 15 5.10 -6.02 -17.95
CA SER A 15 3.76 -6.59 -18.11
C SER A 15 3.68 -7.55 -19.31
N VAL A 16 4.30 -7.19 -20.44
CA VAL A 16 4.35 -7.99 -21.67
C VAL A 16 5.15 -9.27 -21.44
N VAL A 17 6.33 -9.14 -20.84
CA VAL A 17 7.22 -10.29 -20.54
C VAL A 17 6.55 -11.24 -19.54
N ARG A 18 5.91 -10.70 -18.50
CA ARG A 18 5.13 -11.49 -17.53
C ARG A 18 3.99 -12.25 -18.20
N ASN A 19 3.24 -11.60 -19.08
CA ASN A 19 2.13 -12.23 -19.80
C ASN A 19 2.63 -13.33 -20.74
N PHE A 20 3.75 -13.12 -21.44
CA PHE A 20 4.36 -14.14 -22.27
C PHE A 20 4.73 -15.39 -21.46
N PHE A 21 5.43 -15.24 -20.33
CA PHE A 21 5.83 -16.39 -19.52
C PHE A 21 4.64 -17.12 -18.90
N LYS A 22 3.55 -16.42 -18.56
CA LYS A 22 2.30 -17.05 -18.10
C LYS A 22 1.65 -17.99 -19.13
N THR A 23 1.93 -17.81 -20.42
CA THR A 23 1.39 -18.72 -21.46
C THR A 23 2.12 -20.06 -21.52
N ILE A 24 3.28 -20.17 -20.89
CA ILE A 24 4.13 -21.35 -20.95
C ILE A 24 3.85 -22.22 -19.73
N ASN A 25 3.25 -23.39 -19.95
CA ASN A 25 2.72 -24.27 -18.90
C ASN A 25 3.74 -24.85 -17.91
N PHE A 26 5.04 -24.79 -18.21
CA PHE A 26 6.11 -25.27 -17.33
C PHE A 26 6.89 -24.13 -16.64
N ILE A 27 6.47 -22.88 -16.81
CA ILE A 27 7.12 -21.71 -16.21
C ILE A 27 6.21 -21.10 -15.16
N GLU A 28 6.72 -21.01 -13.94
CA GLU A 28 6.09 -20.30 -12.84
C GLU A 28 6.72 -18.90 -12.72
N VAL A 29 5.87 -17.86 -12.79
CA VAL A 29 6.32 -16.47 -12.64
C VAL A 29 6.11 -16.04 -11.19
N ILE A 30 7.19 -16.04 -10.42
CA ILE A 30 7.21 -15.56 -9.03
C ILE A 30 7.42 -14.03 -9.09
N PRO A 31 6.44 -13.20 -8.71
CA PRO A 31 6.71 -11.79 -8.50
C PRO A 31 7.64 -11.63 -7.31
N GLU A 32 8.67 -10.79 -7.42
CA GLU A 32 9.25 -10.20 -6.21
C GLU A 32 8.11 -9.41 -5.57
N THR A 33 7.61 -9.91 -4.44
CA THR A 33 6.83 -9.09 -3.54
C THR A 33 7.75 -7.96 -3.12
N GLU A 34 7.56 -6.78 -3.74
CA GLU A 34 7.81 -5.54 -3.02
C GLU A 34 7.12 -5.74 -1.67
N GLU A 35 7.89 -5.67 -0.59
CA GLU A 35 7.35 -5.63 0.76
C GLU A 35 6.30 -4.52 0.73
N ALA A 36 5.03 -4.89 0.61
CA ALA A 36 3.96 -3.96 0.85
C ALA A 36 4.23 -3.52 2.28
N GLU A 37 4.60 -2.25 2.47
CA GLU A 37 4.57 -1.65 3.79
C GLU A 37 3.16 -1.92 4.30
N GLU A 38 3.03 -2.94 5.14
CA GLU A 38 1.81 -3.20 5.86
C GLU A 38 1.57 -1.90 6.59
N LYS A 39 0.58 -1.12 6.13
CA LYS A 39 -0.02 -0.09 6.97
C LYS A 39 -0.56 -0.89 8.14
N GLY A 40 0.25 -1.04 9.17
CA GLY A 40 -0.11 -1.79 10.36
C GLY A 40 -1.49 -1.35 10.78
N GLU A 41 -2.32 -2.30 11.21
CA GLU A 41 -3.60 -1.98 11.85
C GLU A 41 -3.31 -1.06 13.05
N GLY A 42 -3.25 0.24 12.79
CA GLY A 42 -3.04 1.24 13.80
C GLY A 42 -4.25 1.17 14.69
N ASN A 43 -4.03 0.83 15.96
CA ASN A 43 -5.14 0.73 16.88
C ASN A 43 -5.68 2.14 17.13
N PHE A 44 -6.98 2.34 16.91
CA PHE A 44 -7.65 3.62 17.12
C PHE A 44 -7.47 4.12 18.56
N GLU A 45 -7.30 3.19 19.51
CA GLU A 45 -7.04 3.48 20.91
C GLU A 45 -5.70 4.18 21.16
N ASP A 46 -4.70 3.97 20.31
CA ASP A 46 -3.40 4.64 20.40
C ASP A 46 -3.50 6.15 20.11
N LEU A 47 -4.60 6.59 19.48
CA LEU A 47 -4.84 8.00 19.12
C LEU A 47 -5.53 8.80 20.24
N PHE A 48 -6.10 8.15 21.26
CA PHE A 48 -6.88 8.83 22.31
C PHE A 48 -6.03 9.80 23.16
N GLY A 49 -4.73 9.52 23.32
CA GLY A 49 -3.82 10.37 24.08
C GLY A 49 -3.42 11.67 23.36
N LEU A 50 -3.57 11.75 22.04
CA LEU A 50 -3.10 12.87 21.22
C LEU A 50 -3.86 14.19 21.48
N TRP A 51 -5.03 14.10 22.13
CA TRP A 51 -5.95 15.22 22.34
C TRP A 51 -5.97 15.70 23.79
N LYS A 52 -5.23 15.04 24.70
CA LYS A 52 -5.29 15.28 26.15
C LYS A 52 -4.92 16.73 26.54
N ASP A 53 -3.97 17.33 25.83
CA ASP A 53 -3.48 18.69 26.12
C ASP A 53 -3.98 19.74 25.11
N ARG A 54 -4.93 19.36 24.25
CA ARG A 54 -5.53 20.30 23.29
C ARG A 54 -6.82 20.86 23.87
N ASP A 55 -6.95 22.18 23.81
CA ASP A 55 -8.21 22.86 24.09
C ASP A 55 -9.16 22.62 22.91
N ILE A 56 -10.06 21.65 23.07
CA ILE A 56 -11.01 21.24 22.04
C ILE A 56 -12.41 21.41 22.61
N SER A 57 -13.16 22.36 22.07
CA SER A 57 -14.59 22.44 22.34
C SER A 57 -15.39 21.59 21.35
N ILE A 58 -16.59 21.17 21.76
CA ILE A 58 -17.53 20.50 20.86
C ILE A 58 -17.89 21.39 19.67
N ASP A 59 -17.94 22.70 19.88
CA ASP A 59 -18.26 23.67 18.83
C ASP A 59 -17.15 23.76 17.78
N ASP A 60 -15.88 23.69 18.21
CA ASP A 60 -14.72 23.63 17.29
C ASP A 60 -14.73 22.37 16.41
N ILE A 61 -15.11 21.22 17.01
CA ILE A 61 -15.23 19.96 16.28
C ILE A 61 -16.32 20.08 15.21
N ARG A 62 -17.51 20.58 15.59
CA ARG A 62 -18.64 20.74 14.65
C ARG A 62 -18.30 21.71 13.53
N ALA A 63 -17.68 22.85 13.85
CA ALA A 63 -17.25 23.82 12.84
C ALA A 63 -16.30 23.18 11.81
N LYS A 64 -15.29 22.43 12.25
CA LYS A 64 -14.33 21.80 11.33
C LYS A 64 -14.93 20.66 10.50
N ALA A 65 -15.81 19.85 11.10
CA ALA A 65 -16.36 18.67 10.43
C ALA A 65 -17.55 19.00 9.52
N TRP A 66 -18.32 20.03 9.84
CA TRP A 66 -19.58 20.36 9.16
C TRP A 66 -19.60 21.75 8.53
N ALA A 67 -18.46 22.45 8.47
CA ALA A 67 -18.32 23.64 7.62
C ALA A 67 -18.57 23.25 6.16
N ARG A 68 -19.84 23.30 5.76
CA ARG A 68 -20.25 23.35 4.36
C ARG A 68 -19.74 24.67 3.82
N LYS A 69 -18.65 24.62 3.06
CA LYS A 69 -18.25 25.71 2.18
C LYS A 69 -19.14 25.70 0.95
#